data_AF-A0A960VW52-F1
#
_entry.id   AF-A0A960VW52-F1
#
_cell.length_a   1.000
_cell.length_b   1.000
_cell.length_c   1.000
_cell.angle_alpha   90.00
_cell.angle_beta   90.00
_cell.angle_gamma   90.00
#
_symmetry.space_group_name_H-M   'P 1'
#
loop_
_entity.id
_entity.type
_entity.pdbx_description
1 polymer ?
#
loop_
_entity_poly.entity_id
_entity_poly.type
_entity_poly.pdbx_seq_one_letter_code
_entity_poly.pdbx_strand_id
1 'polypeptide(L)' 'MQEEEIIYSINIEDVQNVAMEELDRKLSESELEAIADKIGDYIPWYEIIAEMLNSPNFTQDV' A
#
# COMPACT_ATOMS: atom_id res chain seq x y z
N MET A 1 15.37 -5.05 12.04
CA MET A 1 14.17 -5.38 11.26
C MET A 1 13.92 -6.86 11.38
N GLN A 2 12.65 -7.26 11.46
CA GLN A 2 12.25 -8.67 11.42
C GLN A 2 11.80 -9.03 10.00
N GLU A 3 11.88 -10.30 9.62
CA GLU A 3 11.52 -10.75 8.26
C GLU A 3 10.05 -10.44 7.91
N GLU A 4 9.18 -10.45 8.92
CA GLU A 4 7.73 -10.20 8.79
C GLU A 4 7.34 -8.75 9.13
N GLU A 5 8.31 -7.85 9.30
CA GLU A 5 8.02 -6.47 9.63
C GLU A 5 7.36 -5.74 8.44
N ILE A 6 6.19 -5.17 8.68
CA ILE A 6 5.47 -4.36 7.70
C ILE A 6 6.18 -3.02 7.54
N ILE A 7 6.76 -2.76 6.37
CA ILE A 7 7.45 -1.50 6.04
C ILE A 7 6.43 -0.37 5.76
N TYR A 8 5.33 -0.70 5.09
CA TYR A 8 4.23 0.21 4.76
C TYR A 8 2.92 -0.56 4.66
N SER A 9 1.82 0.04 5.09
CA SER A 9 0.47 -0.55 4.97
C SER A 9 -0.60 0.52 4.75
N ILE A 10 -1.66 0.08 4.08
CA ILE A 10 -2.98 0.72 4.08
C ILE A 10 -3.88 -0.23 4.85
N ASN A 11 -4.59 0.28 5.85
CA ASN A 11 -5.46 -0.52 6.70
C ASN A 11 -6.96 -0.25 6.38
N ILE A 12 -7.84 -1.02 7.02
CA ILE A 12 -9.30 -0.91 6.81
C ILE A 12 -9.82 0.48 7.21
N GLU A 13 -9.28 1.10 8.26
CA GLU A 13 -9.70 2.43 8.70
C GLU A 13 -9.38 3.49 7.65
N ASP A 14 -8.21 3.42 7.00
CA ASP A 14 -7.83 4.32 5.91
C ASP A 14 -8.86 4.25 4.77
N VAL A 15 -9.21 3.02 4.35
CA VAL A 15 -10.20 2.79 3.29
C VAL A 15 -11.60 3.28 3.71
N GLN A 16 -12.00 3.03 4.95
CA GLN A 16 -13.30 3.45 5.47
C GLN A 16 -13.42 4.97 5.63
N ASN A 17 -12.33 5.65 5.98
CA ASN A 17 -12.30 7.12 6.07
C ASN A 17 -12.50 7.73 4.68
N VAL A 18 -11.78 7.24 3.66
CA VAL A 18 -12.00 7.66 2.27
C VAL A 18 -13.43 7.35 1.81
N ALA A 19 -13.97 6.18 2.14
CA ALA A 19 -15.35 5.84 1.80
C ALA A 19 -16.38 6.76 2.47
N MET A 20 -16.14 7.17 3.72
CA MET A 20 -17.00 8.13 4.40
C MET A 20 -16.95 9.51 3.73
N GLU A 21 -15.77 9.96 3.31
CA GLU A 21 -15.60 11.25 2.63
C GLU A 21 -16.22 11.27 1.23
N GLU A 22 -16.05 10.20 0.45
CA GLU A 22 -16.47 10.14 -0.95
C GLU A 22 -17.91 9.63 -1.15
N LEU A 23 -18.41 8.77 -0.25
CA LEU A 23 -19.69 8.07 -0.38
C LEU A 23 -20.66 8.30 0.78
N ASP A 24 -20.27 9.04 1.82
CA ASP A 24 -21.05 9.28 3.05
C ASP A 24 -21.56 7.98 3.72
N ARG A 25 -20.81 6.89 3.56
CA ARG A 25 -21.12 5.60 4.20
C ARG A 25 -19.89 4.73 4.37
N LYS A 26 -19.99 3.76 5.27
CA LYS A 26 -19.03 2.66 5.36
C LYS A 26 -19.22 1.64 4.25
N LEU A 27 -18.12 1.01 3.86
CA LEU A 27 -18.10 -0.13 2.95
C LEU A 27 -18.40 -1.43 3.69
N SER A 28 -19.04 -2.37 2.99
CA SER A 28 -19.16 -3.76 3.44
C SER A 28 -17.84 -4.50 3.35
N GLU A 29 -17.77 -5.67 3.98
CA GLU A 29 -16.61 -6.56 3.90
C GLU A 29 -16.26 -6.94 2.46
N SER A 30 -17.25 -7.31 1.64
CA SER A 30 -17.03 -7.64 0.22
C SER A 30 -16.52 -6.45 -0.61
N GLU A 31 -16.94 -5.23 -0.26
CA GLU A 31 -16.45 -4.00 -0.91
C GLU A 31 -15.00 -3.70 -0.48
N LEU A 32 -14.66 -3.89 0.80
CA LEU A 32 -13.29 -3.77 1.31
C LEU A 32 -12.35 -4.78 0.65
N GLU A 33 -12.77 -6.04 0.51
CA GLU A 33 -11.99 -7.08 -0.16
C GLU A 33 -11.71 -6.72 -1.63
N ALA A 34 -12.73 -6.26 -2.35
CA ALA A 34 -12.58 -5.83 -3.74
C ALA A 34 -11.62 -4.64 -3.89
N ILE A 35 -11.64 -3.71 -2.94
CA ILE A 35 -10.69 -2.58 -2.93
C ILE A 35 -9.28 -3.04 -2.58
N ALA A 36 -9.11 -3.91 -1.57
CA ALA A 36 -7.80 -4.39 -1.16
C ALA A 36 -7.08 -5.13 -2.30
N ASP A 37 -7.80 -6.01 -3.01
CA ASP A 37 -7.30 -6.71 -4.19
C ASP A 37 -6.86 -5.71 -5.27
N LYS A 38 -7.70 -4.69 -5.53
CA LYS A 38 -7.43 -3.72 -6.60
C LYS A 38 -6.34 -2.70 -6.26
N ILE A 39 -6.23 -2.25 -5.01
CA ILE A 39 -5.17 -1.33 -4.58
C ILE A 39 -3.79 -1.97 -4.79
N GLY A 40 -3.66 -3.28 -4.52
CA GLY A 40 -2.43 -4.03 -4.76
C GLY A 40 -1.94 -3.95 -6.22
N ASP A 41 -2.86 -3.96 -7.19
CA ASP A 41 -2.53 -3.83 -8.62
C ASP A 41 -2.01 -2.43 -8.99
N TYR A 42 -2.43 -1.39 -8.27
CA TYR A 42 -2.11 0.01 -8.58
C TYR A 42 -0.88 0.53 -7.85
N ILE A 43 -0.39 -0.18 -6.84
CA ILE A 43 0.86 0.16 -6.16
C ILE A 43 1.97 -0.66 -6.83
N PRO A 44 2.83 -0.07 -7.67
CA PRO A 44 3.95 -0.77 -8.30
C PRO A 44 5.09 -0.98 -7.27
N TRP A 45 4.77 -1.63 -6.16
CA TRP A 45 5.66 -1.77 -5.00
C TRP A 45 6.94 -2.51 -5.38
N TYR A 46 6.84 -3.50 -6.26
CA TYR A 46 8.00 -4.24 -6.74
C TYR A 46 8.92 -3.35 -7.56
N GLU A 47 8.36 -2.60 -8.52
CA GLU A 47 9.12 -1.72 -9.40
C GLU A 47 9.78 -0.59 -8.62
N ILE A 48 9.08 0.02 -7.66
CA ILE A 48 9.64 1.06 -6.79
C ILE A 48 10.81 0.50 -5.98
N ILE A 49 10.64 -0.68 -5.37
CA ILE A 49 11.73 -1.32 -4.61
C ILE A 49 12.90 -1.61 -5.56
N ALA A 50 12.65 -2.21 -6.73
CA ALA A 50 13.69 -2.55 -7.70
C ALA A 50 14.42 -1.31 -8.24
N GLU A 51 13.71 -0.23 -8.55
CA GLU A 51 14.30 1.04 -8.99
C GLU A 51 15.20 1.62 -7.90
N MET A 52 14.72 1.62 -6.65
CA MET A 52 15.51 2.09 -5.52
C MET A 52 16.77 1.23 -5.36
N LEU A 53 16.67 -0.11 -5.35
CA LEU A 53 17.83 -1.00 -5.25
C LEU A 53 18.89 -0.76 -6.35
N ASN A 54 18.47 -0.38 -7.56
CA ASN A 54 19.35 -0.13 -8.71
C ASN A 54 19.78 1.34 -8.84
N SER A 55 19.29 2.23 -7.97
CA SER A 55 19.63 3.64 -8.01
C SER A 55 21.09 3.85 -7.58
N PRO A 56 21.86 4.71 -8.28
CA PRO A 56 23.26 4.99 -7.94
C PRO A 56 23.44 5.64 -6.55
N ASN A 57 22.34 6.07 -5.91
CA ASN A 57 22.33 6.63 -4.56
C ASN A 57 21.87 5.63 -3.49
N PHE A 58 21.38 4.46 -3.87
CA PHE A 58 20.97 3.42 -2.92
C PHE A 58 22.17 2.67 -2.33
N THR A 59 23.30 2.72 -3.02
CA THR A 59 24.62 2.37 -2.49
C THR A 59 25.55 3.57 -2.58
N GLN A 60 25.36 4.55 -1.69
CA GLN A 60 26.48 5.40 -1.28
C GLN A 60 26.68 5.27 0.22
N ASP A 61 27.47 4.27 0.58
CA ASP A 61 28.64 4.46 1.43
C ASP A 61 29.62 3.30 1.24
N VAL A 62 30.82 3.69 0.78
CA VAL A 62 32.20 3.20 1.08
C VAL A 62 32.48 1.74 1.42
#